data_AF-A0A926X5D7-F1
#
_entry.id   AF-A0A926X5D7-F1
#
_cell.length_a   1.000
_cell.length_b   1.000
_cell.length_c   1.000
_cell.angle_alpha   90.00
_cell.angle_beta   90.00
_cell.angle_gamma   90.00
#
_symmetry.space_group_name_H-M   'P 1'
#
loop_
_entity.id
_entity.type
_entity.pdbx_description
1 polymer ?
#
loop_
_entity_poly.entity_id
_entity_poly.type
_entity_poly.pdbx_seq_one_letter_code
_entity_poly.pdbx_strand_id
1 'polypeptide(L)'
;MCDEIQEKSVINQELTTDLLPWRGGSKLRQARIRMGYTQAEFAQKINSAESTVRYWEKNKRVPKWNRTRRETIAQILNLPIEEILTWFETEI
;
A
#
# COMPACT_ATOMS: atom_id res chain seq x y z
N MET A 1 -2.86 -24.20 -30.85
CA MET A 1 -3.36 -24.37 -29.47
C MET A 1 -2.18 -24.13 -28.56
N CYS A 2 -2.28 -23.10 -27.73
CA CYS A 2 -1.33 -22.69 -26.66
C CYS A 2 0.04 -22.21 -27.21
N ASP A 3 0.57 -21.03 -26.91
CA ASP A 3 0.51 -20.30 -25.65
C ASP A 3 0.35 -18.79 -25.90
N GLU A 4 -0.80 -18.30 -25.46
CA GLU A 4 -1.01 -16.91 -25.09
C GLU A 4 -0.36 -16.74 -23.71
N ILE A 5 0.73 -16.00 -23.60
CA ILE A 5 1.17 -15.19 -22.43
C ILE A 5 2.47 -14.49 -22.86
N GLN A 6 2.36 -13.22 -23.23
CA GLN A 6 3.50 -12.30 -23.23
C GLN A 6 3.05 -10.92 -22.75
N GLU A 7 2.39 -10.88 -21.58
CA GLU A 7 1.93 -9.64 -20.94
C GLU A 7 2.63 -9.35 -19.61
N LYS A 8 3.52 -10.24 -19.14
CA LYS A 8 4.13 -10.16 -17.80
C LYS A 8 5.55 -9.61 -17.77
N SER A 9 5.89 -8.62 -18.60
CA SER A 9 7.26 -8.11 -18.71
C SER A 9 7.50 -6.67 -18.22
N VAL A 10 6.50 -5.92 -17.74
CA VAL A 10 6.73 -4.51 -17.34
C VAL A 10 6.94 -4.32 -15.83
N ILE A 11 6.72 -5.33 -14.99
CA ILE A 11 6.69 -5.14 -13.53
C ILE A 11 8.03 -5.42 -12.83
N ASN A 12 9.10 -5.69 -13.57
CA ASN A 12 10.40 -6.07 -13.00
C ASN A 12 11.55 -5.20 -13.50
N GLN A 13 11.60 -3.97 -13.00
CA GLN A 13 12.82 -3.29 -12.55
C GLN A 13 12.39 -1.94 -11.94
N GLU A 14 12.61 -1.80 -10.63
CA GLU A 14 12.33 -0.59 -9.83
C GLU A 14 10.85 -0.23 -9.60
N LEU A 15 10.22 -0.90 -8.62
CA LEU A 15 8.97 -0.41 -8.00
C LEU A 15 9.23 0.89 -7.22
N THR A 16 9.45 1.98 -7.94
CA THR A 16 9.60 3.34 -7.40
C THR A 16 8.20 3.92 -7.14
N THR A 17 7.58 3.46 -6.05
CA THR A 17 6.38 4.10 -5.48
C THR A 17 6.57 5.60 -5.19
N ASP A 18 7.81 6.08 -5.23
CA ASP A 18 8.20 7.48 -5.02
C ASP A 18 7.71 8.43 -6.12
N LEU A 19 7.40 7.93 -7.32
CA LEU A 19 6.92 8.73 -8.46
C LEU A 19 5.41 8.63 -8.69
N LEU A 20 4.71 7.81 -7.90
CA LEU A 20 3.29 7.53 -8.12
C LEU A 20 2.39 8.33 -7.16
N PRO A 21 1.27 8.89 -7.65
CA PRO A 21 0.35 9.62 -6.80
C PRO A 21 -0.33 8.69 -5.80
N TRP A 22 -0.23 9.02 -4.52
CA TRP A 22 -0.96 8.28 -3.48
C TRP A 22 -2.47 8.53 -3.59
N ARG A 23 -3.22 7.45 -3.82
CA ARG A 23 -4.69 7.42 -3.80
C ARG A 23 -5.24 6.34 -2.85
N GLY A 24 -4.37 5.51 -2.30
CA GLY A 24 -4.69 4.40 -1.42
C GLY A 24 -5.24 4.75 -0.03
N GLY A 25 -5.46 6.02 0.31
CA GLY A 25 -5.91 6.41 1.65
C GLY A 25 -7.21 5.74 2.08
N SER A 26 -8.19 5.64 1.18
CA SER A 26 -9.46 4.96 1.45
C SER A 26 -9.30 3.44 1.58
N LYS A 27 -8.49 2.82 0.70
CA LYS A 27 -8.17 1.38 0.73
C LYS A 27 -7.47 1.01 2.06
N LEU A 28 -6.46 1.78 2.47
CA LEU A 28 -5.75 1.63 3.75
C LEU A 28 -6.71 1.72 4.94
N ARG A 29 -7.57 2.75 4.96
CA ARG A 29 -8.55 2.95 6.04
C ARG A 29 -9.48 1.75 6.17
N GLN A 30 -10.02 1.25 5.05
CA GLN A 30 -10.93 0.11 5.04
C GLN A 30 -10.25 -1.16 5.52
N ALA A 31 -9.05 -1.45 5.02
CA ALA A 31 -8.26 -2.61 5.44
C ALA A 31 -7.95 -2.56 6.94
N ARG A 32 -7.53 -1.40 7.46
CA ARG A 32 -7.28 -1.21 8.90
C ARG A 32 -8.53 -1.47 9.75
N ILE A 33 -9.68 -0.94 9.35
CA ILE A 33 -10.95 -1.12 10.08
C ILE A 33 -11.38 -2.58 10.05
N ARG A 34 -11.20 -3.29 8.93
CA ARG A 34 -11.50 -4.73 8.82
C ARG A 34 -10.70 -5.57 9.81
N MET A 35 -9.46 -5.16 10.10
CA MET A 35 -8.62 -5.79 11.11
C MET A 35 -8.95 -5.35 12.55
N GLY A 36 -9.91 -4.46 12.75
CA GLY A 36 -10.33 -3.97 14.06
C GLY A 36 -9.37 -2.97 14.70
N TYR A 37 -8.42 -2.41 13.95
CA TYR A 37 -7.45 -1.47 14.51
C TYR A 37 -7.93 -0.02 14.46
N THR A 38 -7.67 0.74 15.52
CA THR A 38 -7.67 2.21 15.50
C THR A 38 -6.47 2.75 14.71
N GLN A 39 -6.50 4.04 14.35
CA GLN A 39 -5.35 4.69 13.68
C GLN A 39 -4.08 4.62 14.53
N ALA A 40 -4.20 4.76 15.87
CA ALA A 40 -3.08 4.72 16.80
C ALA A 40 -2.48 3.30 16.92
N GLU A 41 -3.31 2.28 17.07
CA GLU A 41 -2.83 0.89 17.16
C GLU A 41 -2.15 0.44 15.87
N PHE A 42 -2.73 0.78 14.72
CA PHE A 42 -2.11 0.48 13.43
C PHE A 42 -0.76 1.21 13.30
N ALA A 43 -0.70 2.49 13.66
CA ALA A 43 0.54 3.27 13.62
C ALA A 43 1.64 2.67 14.49
N GLN A 44 1.31 2.21 15.70
CA GLN A 44 2.25 1.51 16.59
C GLN A 44 2.80 0.24 15.94
N LYS A 45 1.94 -0.58 15.31
CA LYS A 45 2.37 -1.82 14.64
C LYS A 45 3.34 -1.59 13.48
N ILE A 46 3.26 -0.44 12.80
CA ILE A 46 4.16 -0.07 11.70
C ILE A 46 5.25 0.94 12.11
N ASN A 47 5.48 1.11 13.42
CA ASN A 47 6.41 2.06 13.99
C ASN A 47 6.30 3.46 13.36
N SER A 48 5.11 4.06 13.49
CA SER A 48 4.78 5.37 12.95
C SER A 48 3.90 6.15 13.94
N ALA A 49 3.77 7.46 13.71
CA ALA A 49 2.84 8.30 14.46
C ALA A 49 1.39 8.11 13.95
N GLU A 50 0.39 8.21 14.84
CA GLU A 50 -1.04 8.21 14.46
C GLU A 50 -1.34 9.28 13.42
N SER A 51 -0.76 10.47 13.58
CA SER A 51 -0.93 11.59 12.65
C SER A 51 -0.45 11.24 11.24
N THR A 52 0.61 10.45 11.10
CA THR A 52 1.10 9.95 9.81
C THR A 52 0.05 9.07 9.12
N VAL A 53 -0.55 8.13 9.86
CA VAL A 53 -1.62 7.26 9.33
C VAL A 53 -2.84 8.10 8.95
N ARG A 54 -3.24 9.06 9.80
CA ARG A 54 -4.34 9.99 9.50
C ARG A 54 -4.10 10.78 8.21
N TYR A 55 -2.89 11.27 7.96
CA TYR A 55 -2.56 11.98 6.72
C TYR A 55 -2.57 11.08 5.50
N TRP A 56 -2.10 9.83 5.61
CA TRP A 56 -2.18 8.85 4.54
C TRP A 56 -3.63 8.51 4.20
N GLU A 57 -4.48 8.22 5.19
CA GLU A 57 -5.89 7.87 4.95
C GLU A 57 -6.70 9.00 4.29
N LYS A 58 -6.29 10.25 4.52
CA LYS A 58 -6.91 11.43 3.92
C LYS A 58 -6.28 11.84 2.57
N ASN A 59 -5.35 11.05 2.03
CA ASN A 59 -4.56 11.38 0.85
C ASN A 59 -3.85 12.75 0.94
N LYS A 60 -3.54 13.22 2.16
CA LYS A 60 -2.86 14.51 2.40
C LYS A 60 -1.34 14.40 2.35
N ARG A 61 -0.81 13.19 2.45
CA ARG A 61 0.63 12.92 2.34
C ARG A 61 0.85 11.61 1.61
N VAL A 62 1.77 11.62 0.64
CA VAL A 62 2.24 10.41 -0.03
C VAL A 62 3.09 9.59 0.96
N PRO A 63 2.78 8.32 1.20
CA PRO A 63 3.59 7.48 2.04
C PRO A 63 4.94 7.16 1.38
N LYS A 64 6.03 7.38 2.10
CA LYS A 64 7.36 6.89 1.70
C LYS A 64 7.53 5.44 2.17
N TRP A 65 6.88 4.51 1.47
CA TRP A 65 6.92 3.09 1.82
C TRP A 65 8.04 2.40 1.07
N ASN A 66 9.16 2.12 1.77
CA ASN A 66 10.15 1.18 1.27
C ASN A 66 9.59 -0.25 1.26
N ARG A 67 10.33 -1.19 0.66
CA ARG A 67 9.93 -2.60 0.56
C ARG A 67 9.52 -3.20 1.91
N THR A 68 10.36 -3.08 2.93
CA THR A 68 10.10 -3.62 4.27
C THR A 68 8.81 -3.10 4.87
N ARG A 69 8.52 -1.80 4.72
CA ARG A 69 7.29 -1.19 5.22
C ARG A 69 6.06 -1.72 4.48
N ARG A 70 6.14 -1.93 3.16
CA ARG A 70 5.04 -2.54 2.38
C ARG A 70 4.77 -3.97 2.83
N GLU A 71 5.82 -4.78 3.03
CA GLU A 71 5.71 -6.16 3.52
C GLU A 71 5.11 -6.21 4.93
N THR A 72 5.55 -5.32 5.83
CA THR A 72 5.01 -5.21 7.18
C THR A 72 3.52 -4.85 7.17
N ILE A 73 3.12 -3.90 6.34
CA ILE A 73 1.72 -3.49 6.18
C ILE A 73 0.88 -4.65 5.61
N ALA A 74 1.37 -5.32 4.57
CA ALA A 74 0.71 -6.48 3.97
C ALA A 74 0.45 -7.58 5.03
N GLN A 75 1.45 -7.89 5.84
CA GLN A 75 1.34 -8.89 6.91
C GLN A 75 0.34 -8.47 8.00
N ILE A 76 0.40 -7.22 8.48
CA ILE A 76 -0.52 -6.71 9.51
C ILE A 76 -1.97 -6.67 9.03
N LEU A 77 -2.18 -6.35 7.75
CA LEU A 77 -3.51 -6.24 7.16
C LEU A 77 -4.02 -7.55 6.58
N ASN A 78 -3.21 -8.62 6.64
CA ASN A 78 -3.50 -9.92 6.03
C ASN A 78 -3.92 -9.79 4.56
N LEU A 79 -3.15 -9.02 3.80
CA LEU A 79 -3.34 -8.79 2.37
C LEU A 79 -2.11 -9.27 1.59
N PRO A 80 -2.29 -9.77 0.35
CA PRO A 80 -1.18 -10.02 -0.55
C PRO A 80 -0.42 -8.71 -0.84
N ILE A 81 0.89 -8.79 -1.05
CA ILE A 81 1.72 -7.59 -1.28
C ILE A 81 1.32 -6.87 -2.58
N GLU A 82 0.81 -7.62 -3.56
CA GLU A 82 0.29 -7.15 -4.84
C GLU A 82 -0.89 -6.20 -4.63
N GLU A 83 -1.79 -6.52 -3.70
CA GLU A 83 -2.92 -5.65 -3.33
C GLU A 83 -2.41 -4.30 -2.82
N ILE A 84 -1.37 -4.29 -1.97
CA ILE A 84 -0.77 -3.05 -1.45
C ILE A 84 -0.16 -2.19 -2.57
N LEU A 85 0.40 -2.81 -3.62
CA LEU A 85 0.98 -2.08 -4.75
C LEU A 85 -0.08 -1.35 -5.58
N THR A 86 -1.31 -1.89 -5.67
CA THR A 86 -2.46 -1.21 -6.33
C THR A 86 -2.88 0.10 -5.63
N TRP A 87 -2.33 0.40 -4.45
CA TRP A 87 -2.69 1.62 -3.71
C TRP A 87 -1.94 2.86 -4.20
N PHE A 88 -0.94 2.64 -5.06
CA PHE A 88 -0.08 3.66 -5.68
C PHE A 88 -0.38 3.83 -7.18
N GLU A 89 -1.61 3.57 -7.64
CA GLU A 89 -1.92 3.50 -9.08
C GLU A 89 -1.63 4.77 -9.91
N THR A 90 -1.11 4.54 -11.12
CA THR A 90 -1.21 5.38 -12.34
C THR A 90 -2.55 5.15 -13.03
N GLU A 91 -3.19 6.21 -13.52
CA GLU A 91 -4.35 6.07 -14.43
C GLU A 91 -3.92 5.35 -15.73
N ILE A 92 -4.83 4.52 -16.26
CA ILE A 92 -4.79 4.00 -17.64
C ILE A 92 -5.17 5.13 -18.59
#